data_AF-A0A6A6FGW3-F1
#
_entry.id   AF-A0A6A6FGW3-F1
#
_cell.length_a   1.000
_cell.length_b   1.000
_cell.length_c   1.000
_cell.angle_alpha   90.00
_cell.angle_beta   90.00
_cell.angle_gamma   90.00
#
_symmetry.space_group_name_H-M   'P 1'
#
loop_
_entity.id
_entity.type
_entity.pdbx_description
1 polymer ?
#
loop_
_entity_poly.entity_id
_entity_poly.type
_entity_poly.pdbx_seq_one_letter_code
_entity_poly.pdbx_strand_id
1 'polypeptide(L)'
;LTYDIIYSPSYQVPVLYLSSEPPGCPDWLLEGVNEPAARVMGIKETVTLTDHPETGRPVLFVHPCRTQEAMTDVLCARKDVVAVEWLLIWFGIIGNAVGLYVPAELA
;
A
#
# COMPACT_ATOMS: atom_id res chain seq x y z
N LEU A 1 0.21 15.32 -0.22
CA LEU A 1 0.07 13.93 0.26
C LEU A 1 1.45 13.31 0.22
N THR A 2 1.86 12.68 1.31
CA THR A 2 3.16 12.02 1.46
C THR A 2 2.91 10.54 1.64
N TYR A 3 3.70 9.73 0.94
CA TYR A 3 3.66 8.27 1.00
C TYR A 3 4.97 7.78 1.59
N ASP A 4 4.88 7.05 2.70
CA ASP A 4 6.02 6.46 3.38
C ASP A 4 5.92 4.93 3.27
N ILE A 5 7.00 4.30 2.79
CA ILE A 5 7.09 2.85 2.67
C ILE A 5 8.06 2.35 3.73
N ILE A 6 7.55 1.56 4.68
CA ILE A 6 8.31 1.11 5.84
C ILE A 6 8.21 -0.41 5.93
N TYR A 7 9.34 -1.08 6.09
CA TYR A 7 9.36 -2.53 6.24
C TYR A 7 8.75 -2.94 7.57
N SER A 8 7.79 -3.87 7.55
CA SER A 8 7.26 -4.49 8.76
C SER A 8 7.96 -5.81 9.06
N PRO A 9 8.69 -5.94 10.18
CA PRO A 9 9.30 -7.20 10.57
C PRO A 9 8.27 -8.33 10.81
N SER A 10 7.08 -7.98 11.33
CA SER A 10 6.04 -8.97 11.66
C SER A 10 5.39 -9.60 10.43
N TYR A 11 5.17 -8.82 9.37
CA TYR A 11 4.56 -9.31 8.13
C TYR A 11 5.60 -9.62 7.04
N GLN A 12 6.87 -9.28 7.27
CA GLN A 12 7.99 -9.45 6.34
C GLN A 12 7.76 -8.84 4.96
N VAL A 13 6.99 -7.75 4.89
CA VAL A 13 6.67 -7.00 3.66
C VAL A 13 6.76 -5.49 3.93
N PRO A 14 6.98 -4.66 2.90
CA PRO A 14 6.81 -3.21 3.00
C PRO A 14 5.34 -2.88 3.24
N VAL A 15 5.13 -1.84 4.04
CA VAL A 15 3.82 -1.33 4.43
C VAL A 15 3.73 0.14 4.09
N LEU A 16 2.56 0.56 3.62
CA LEU A 16 2.32 1.91 3.13
C LEU A 16 1.61 2.75 4.19
N TYR A 17 2.18 3.93 4.45
CA TYR A 17 1.64 4.96 5.30
C TYR A 17 1.35 6.21 4.47
N LEU A 18 0.23 6.88 4.74
CA LEU A 18 -0.21 8.07 4.02
C LEU A 18 -0.47 9.22 4.98
N SER A 19 0.11 10.38 4.68
CA SER A 19 -0.07 11.59 5.47
C SER A 19 -0.33 12.82 4.59
N SER A 20 -1.03 13.81 5.13
CA SER A 20 -1.31 15.09 4.46
C SER A 20 -0.92 16.24 5.38
N GLU A 21 -0.41 17.33 4.81
CA GLU A 21 -0.19 18.59 5.52
C GLU A 21 -1.12 19.68 4.95
N PRO A 22 -1.90 20.40 5.79
CA PRO A 22 -1.98 20.28 7.25
C PRO A 22 -2.60 18.95 7.73
N PRO A 23 -2.29 18.50 8.97
CA PRO A 23 -2.74 17.22 9.49
C PRO A 23 -4.28 17.16 9.54
N GLY A 24 -4.82 16.26 8.73
CA GLY A 24 -6.23 15.96 8.59
C GLY A 24 -6.38 14.88 7.53
N CYS A 25 -7.28 13.93 7.74
CA CYS A 25 -7.63 12.98 6.68
C CYS A 25 -8.33 13.79 5.59
N PRO A 26 -7.76 13.95 4.39
CA PRO A 26 -8.47 14.64 3.33
C PRO A 26 -9.72 13.84 2.98
N ASP A 27 -10.89 14.47 2.88
CA ASP A 27 -12.14 13.76 2.53
C ASP A 27 -11.98 12.94 1.24
N TRP A 28 -11.21 13.45 0.27
CA TRP A 28 -10.90 12.74 -0.98
C TRP A 28 -10.07 11.46 -0.81
N LEU A 29 -9.38 11.28 0.32
CA LEU A 29 -8.63 10.06 0.63
C LEU A 29 -9.57 8.95 1.12
N LEU A 30 -10.72 9.32 1.71
CA LEU A 30 -11.84 8.42 1.97
C LEU A 30 -12.68 8.18 0.70
N GLU A 31 -12.71 9.14 -0.23
CA GLU A 31 -13.35 8.99 -1.54
C GLU A 31 -12.52 8.18 -2.54
N GLY A 32 -11.19 8.29 -2.55
CA GLY A 32 -10.31 7.47 -3.39
C GLY A 32 -10.37 5.99 -3.03
N VAL A 33 -10.70 5.69 -1.77
CA VAL A 33 -11.04 4.35 -1.29
C VAL A 33 -12.41 3.85 -1.78
N ASN A 34 -13.28 4.74 -2.27
CA ASN A 34 -14.53 4.37 -2.97
C ASN A 34 -14.33 4.13 -4.48
N GLU A 35 -13.14 4.34 -5.04
CA GLU A 35 -12.86 3.98 -6.43
C GLU A 35 -13.14 2.48 -6.68
N PRO A 36 -13.62 2.08 -7.88
CA PRO A 36 -13.97 0.69 -8.15
C PRO A 36 -12.81 -0.26 -7.87
N ALA A 37 -11.58 0.11 -8.21
CA ALA A 37 -10.37 -0.67 -7.93
C ALA A 37 -10.10 -0.81 -6.42
N ALA A 38 -10.31 0.27 -5.65
CA ALA A 38 -10.13 0.27 -4.20
C ALA A 38 -11.23 -0.55 -3.47
N ARG A 39 -12.45 -0.55 -4.00
CA ARG A 39 -13.55 -1.42 -3.56
C ARG A 39 -13.33 -2.89 -3.91
N VAL A 40 -12.84 -3.18 -5.13
CA VAL A 40 -12.57 -4.54 -5.60
C VAL A 40 -11.49 -5.23 -4.76
N MET A 41 -10.53 -4.48 -4.22
CA MET A 41 -9.50 -5.00 -3.31
C MET A 41 -9.86 -4.89 -1.80
N GLY A 42 -11.03 -4.37 -1.44
CA GLY A 42 -11.43 -4.25 -0.02
C GLY A 42 -10.61 -3.25 0.80
N ILE A 43 -10.04 -2.23 0.15
CA ILE A 43 -9.09 -1.30 0.79
C ILE A 43 -9.74 -0.44 1.86
N LYS A 44 -11.05 -0.19 1.74
CA LYS A 44 -11.82 0.48 2.79
C LYS A 44 -11.83 -0.25 4.13
N GLU A 45 -11.64 -1.58 4.10
CA GLU A 45 -11.57 -2.42 5.30
C GLU A 45 -10.12 -2.63 5.78
N THR A 46 -9.12 -2.30 4.97
CA THR A 46 -7.70 -2.45 5.31
C THR A 46 -6.99 -1.14 5.61
N VAL A 47 -7.59 0.02 5.36
CA VAL A 47 -7.04 1.32 5.78
C VAL A 47 -7.50 1.67 7.19
N THR A 48 -6.55 1.86 8.10
CA THR A 48 -6.81 2.31 9.48
C THR A 48 -6.00 3.55 9.84
N LEU A 49 -6.43 4.28 10.87
CA LEU A 49 -5.62 5.34 11.47
C LEU A 49 -4.66 4.72 12.49
N THR A 50 -3.39 5.11 12.43
CA THR A 50 -2.34 4.72 13.37
C THR A 50 -1.35 5.87 13.56
N ASP A 51 -0.44 5.74 14.51
CA ASP A 51 0.72 6.62 14.63
C ASP A 51 1.82 6.18 13.66
N HIS A 52 2.44 7.15 12.98
CA HIS A 52 3.57 6.91 12.09
C HIS A 52 4.78 6.42 12.89
N PRO A 53 5.43 5.31 12.52
CA PRO A 53 6.45 4.68 13.35
C PRO A 53 7.68 5.56 13.61
N GLU A 54 8.05 6.44 12.67
CA GLU A 54 9.20 7.34 12.82
C GLU A 54 8.86 8.71 13.44
N THR A 55 7.63 9.21 13.28
CA THR A 55 7.29 10.60 13.63
C THR A 55 6.25 10.71 14.74
N GLY A 56 5.58 9.62 15.09
CA GLY A 56 4.51 9.57 16.09
C GLY A 56 3.26 10.36 15.71
N ARG A 57 3.16 10.88 14.48
CA ARG A 57 1.99 11.64 14.01
C ARG A 57 0.88 10.70 13.53
N PRO A 58 -0.40 11.10 13.64
CA PRO A 58 -1.50 10.31 13.09
C PRO A 58 -1.42 10.25 11.57
N VAL A 59 -1.46 9.04 11.02
CA VAL A 59 -1.38 8.76 9.59
C VAL A 59 -2.33 7.61 9.23
N LEU A 60 -2.67 7.51 7.96
CA LEU A 60 -3.40 6.36 7.45
C LEU A 60 -2.41 5.23 7.16
N PHE A 61 -2.84 4.02 7.45
CA PHE A 61 -2.06 2.81 7.35
C PHE A 61 -2.82 1.77 6.56
N VAL A 62 -2.19 1.24 5.52
CA VAL A 62 -2.73 0.13 4.75
C VAL A 62 -2.28 -1.17 5.39
N HIS A 63 -3.20 -1.90 6.02
CA HIS A 63 -2.89 -3.15 6.68
C HIS A 63 -2.35 -4.19 5.69
N PRO A 64 -1.17 -4.79 5.94
CA PRO A 64 -0.44 -5.54 4.93
C PRO A 64 -0.96 -6.96 4.70
N CYS A 65 -1.96 -7.46 5.45
CA CYS A 65 -2.41 -8.86 5.33
C CYS A 65 -2.80 -9.26 3.90
N ARG A 66 -3.56 -8.41 3.19
CA ARG A 66 -3.99 -8.68 1.81
C ARG A 66 -2.84 -8.58 0.83
N THR A 67 -1.96 -7.60 1.00
CA THR A 67 -0.77 -7.46 0.17
C THR A 67 0.20 -8.63 0.38
N GLN A 68 0.34 -9.11 1.61
CA GLN A 68 1.16 -10.28 1.92
C GLN A 68 0.59 -11.56 1.29
N GLU A 69 -0.72 -11.77 1.40
CA GLU A 69 -1.44 -12.89 0.74
C GLU A 69 -1.21 -12.86 -0.78
N ALA A 70 -1.48 -11.72 -1.42
CA ALA A 70 -1.30 -11.54 -2.86
C ALA A 70 0.16 -11.71 -3.32
N MET A 71 1.13 -11.18 -2.57
CA MET A 71 2.55 -11.38 -2.87
C MET A 71 2.94 -12.85 -2.76
N THR A 72 2.43 -13.56 -1.77
CA THR A 72 2.70 -15.00 -1.58
C THR A 72 2.21 -15.80 -2.78
N ASP A 73 0.99 -15.53 -3.26
CA ASP A 73 0.41 -16.21 -4.42
C ASP A 73 1.24 -15.98 -5.70
N VAL A 74 1.66 -14.73 -5.96
CA VAL A 74 2.47 -14.40 -7.14
C VAL A 74 3.85 -15.07 -7.08
N LEU A 75 4.48 -15.10 -5.91
CA LEU A 75 5.78 -15.72 -5.71
C LEU A 75 5.71 -17.25 -5.73
N CYS A 76 4.57 -17.86 -5.40
CA CYS A 76 4.34 -19.29 -5.61
C CYS A 76 4.24 -19.64 -7.11
N ALA A 77 3.69 -18.74 -7.92
CA ALA A 77 3.52 -18.94 -9.36
C ALA A 77 4.78 -18.63 -10.18
N ARG A 78 5.69 -17.79 -9.69
CA ARG A 78 6.92 -17.38 -10.38
C ARG A 78 8.15 -17.76 -9.55
N LYS A 79 9.00 -18.64 -10.10
CA LYS A 79 10.32 -18.93 -9.53
C LYS A 79 11.32 -17.83 -9.94
N ASP A 80 12.30 -17.57 -9.08
CA ASP A 80 13.44 -16.69 -9.33
C ASP A 80 13.13 -15.19 -9.51
N VAL A 81 12.08 -14.68 -8.84
CA VAL A 81 11.75 -13.25 -8.82
C VAL A 81 12.87 -12.46 -8.13
N VAL A 82 13.51 -11.54 -8.85
CA VAL A 82 14.57 -10.68 -8.30
C VAL A 82 13.99 -9.50 -7.51
N ALA A 83 14.79 -8.88 -6.65
CA ALA A 83 14.33 -7.85 -5.72
C ALA A 83 13.60 -6.66 -6.39
N VAL A 84 14.05 -6.22 -7.56
CA VAL A 84 13.40 -5.11 -8.28
C VAL A 84 12.02 -5.52 -8.83
N GLU A 85 11.91 -6.74 -9.36
CA GLU A 85 10.64 -7.30 -9.85
C GLU A 85 9.67 -7.49 -8.68
N TRP A 86 10.17 -7.97 -7.55
CA TRP A 86 9.39 -8.10 -6.31
C TRP A 86 8.76 -6.77 -5.91
N LEU A 87 9.54 -5.69 -5.92
CA LEU A 87 9.06 -4.34 -5.59
C LEU A 87 8.04 -3.84 -6.61
N LEU A 88 8.27 -4.05 -7.91
CA LEU A 88 7.32 -3.65 -8.96
C LEU A 88 5.98 -4.39 -8.84
N ILE A 89 6.00 -5.70 -8.54
CA ILE A 89 4.79 -6.49 -8.27
C ILE A 89 4.06 -5.91 -7.05
N TRP A 90 4.78 -5.63 -5.97
CA TRP A 90 4.20 -5.03 -4.78
C TRP A 90 3.58 -3.67 -5.08
N PHE A 91 4.25 -2.80 -5.83
CA PHE A 91 3.70 -1.51 -6.30
C PHE A 91 2.47 -1.69 -7.20
N GLY A 92 2.43 -2.71 -8.05
CA GLY A 92 1.25 -3.02 -8.86
C GLY A 92 0.04 -3.40 -8.02
N ILE A 93 0.25 -4.12 -6.92
CA ILE A 93 -0.81 -4.54 -5.98
C ILE A 93 -1.27 -3.35 -5.13
N ILE A 94 -0.36 -2.71 -4.40
CA ILE A 94 -0.70 -1.66 -3.42
C ILE A 94 -0.88 -0.28 -4.05
N GLY A 95 -0.24 -0.01 -5.19
CA GLY A 95 -0.34 1.28 -5.84
C GLY A 95 -1.75 1.54 -6.33
N ASN A 96 -2.34 0.57 -7.04
CA ASN A 96 -3.72 0.64 -7.50
C ASN A 96 -4.71 0.88 -6.34
N ALA A 97 -4.37 0.41 -5.14
CA ALA A 97 -5.20 0.58 -3.95
C ALA A 97 -5.31 2.04 -3.46
N VAL A 98 -4.29 2.84 -3.74
CA VAL A 98 -4.12 4.20 -3.20
C VAL A 98 -3.97 5.25 -4.31
N GLY A 99 -4.40 4.91 -5.53
CA GLY A 99 -4.35 5.80 -6.69
C GLY A 99 -2.95 6.04 -7.26
N LEU A 100 -1.98 5.16 -6.95
CA LEU A 100 -0.65 5.17 -7.53
C LEU A 100 -0.58 4.17 -8.69
N TYR A 101 0.09 4.56 -9.77
CA TYR A 101 0.29 3.69 -10.93
C TYR A 101 1.77 3.60 -11.25
N VAL A 102 2.23 2.38 -11.58
CA VAL A 102 3.57 2.18 -12.13
C VAL A 102 3.53 2.58 -13.61
N PRO A 103 4.37 3.54 -14.07
CA PRO A 103 4.46 3.90 -15.47
C PRO A 103 4.79 2.68 -16.34
N ALA A 104 4.20 2.60 -17.54
CA ALA A 104 4.39 1.46 -18.44
C ALA A 104 5.86 1.29 -18.88
N GLU A 105 6.64 2.37 -18.83
CA GLU A 105 8.08 2.37 -19.13
C GLU A 105 8.91 1.62 -18.08
N LEU A 106 8.33 1.35 -16.89
CA LEU A 106 8.94 0.61 -15.78
C LEU A 106 8.31 -0.76 -15.57
N ALA A 107 7.35 -1.16 -16.42
CA ALA A 107 6.59 -2.41 -16.32
C ALA A 107 7.19 -3.55 -17.15
#